data_AF-A0A285EGB7-F1
#
_entry.id   AF-A0A285EGB7-F1
#
_cell.length_a   1.000
_cell.length_b   1.000
_cell.length_c   1.000
_cell.angle_alpha   90.00
_cell.angle_beta   90.00
_cell.angle_gamma   90.00
#
_symmetry.space_group_name_H-M   'P 1'
#
loop_
_entity.id
_entity.type
_entity.pdbx_description
1 polymer ?
#
loop_
_entity_poly.entity_id
_entity_poly.type
_entity_poly.pdbx_seq_one_letter_code
_entity_poly.pdbx_strand_id
1 'polypeptide(L)' 'MGSTPYAGGVFLLFGFGTKQRDLGPGKVHTCPRCGNTTQWTHVRQFKQFTVFFVPIARWGRRQLEVCGICGTAVGM' A
#
# COMPACT_ATOMS: atom_id res chain seq x y z
N MET A 1 33.45 -29.31 34.50
CA MET A 1 32.25 -29.54 33.68
C MET A 1 31.52 -28.20 33.56
N GLY A 2 31.86 -27.43 32.54
CA GLY A 2 31.35 -26.06 32.36
C GLY A 2 29.97 -26.08 31.71
N SER A 3 29.00 -25.48 32.40
CA SER A 3 27.65 -25.23 31.91
C SER A 3 27.67 -24.07 30.90
N THR A 4 27.35 -24.33 29.64
CA THR A 4 27.12 -23.28 28.63
C THR A 4 25.74 -22.66 28.87
N PRO A 5 25.65 -21.38 29.29
CA PRO A 5 24.36 -20.75 29.52
C PRO A 5 23.76 -20.35 28.17
N TYR A 6 22.56 -20.87 27.88
CA TYR A 6 21.57 -20.40 26.91
C TYR A 6 22.13 -19.80 25.60
N ALA A 7 22.19 -20.62 24.55
CA ALA A 7 22.23 -20.10 23.18
C ALA A 7 20.90 -19.38 22.87
N GLY A 8 20.78 -18.13 23.31
CA GLY A 8 19.57 -17.33 23.13
C GLY A 8 19.40 -16.89 21.68
N GLY A 9 18.36 -17.38 21.02
CA GLY A 9 17.93 -16.93 19.71
C GLY A 9 16.77 -15.93 19.81
N VAL A 10 16.83 -14.84 19.05
CA VAL A 10 15.72 -13.88 18.94
C VAL A 10 14.82 -14.32 17.78
N PHE A 11 13.56 -14.61 18.07
CA PHE A 11 12.53 -14.85 17.05
C PHE A 11 11.89 -13.51 16.66
N LEU A 12 11.91 -13.15 15.38
CA LEU A 12 11.26 -11.94 14.86
C LEU A 12 10.15 -12.30 13.87
N LEU A 13 8.94 -11.78 14.08
CA LEU A 13 7.87 -11.86 13.09
C LEU A 13 7.95 -10.64 12.19
N PHE A 14 8.13 -10.81 10.88
CA PHE A 14 8.14 -9.72 9.93
C PHE A 14 7.10 -9.93 8.82
N GLY A 15 6.61 -8.82 8.27
CA GLY A 15 5.63 -8.78 7.20
C GLY A 15 5.96 -7.63 6.26
N PHE A 16 5.83 -7.88 4.96
CA PHE A 16 6.01 -6.88 3.91
C PHE A 16 4.79 -6.88 3.01
N GLY A 17 4.26 -5.70 2.68
CA GLY A 17 3.09 -5.61 1.81
C GLY A 17 2.88 -4.23 1.22
N THR A 18 2.16 -4.18 0.10
CA THR A 18 1.64 -2.92 -0.45
C THR A 18 0.26 -2.66 0.11
N LYS A 19 0.09 -1.52 0.76
CA LYS A 19 -1.21 -1.02 1.21
C LYS A 19 -1.70 0.05 0.24
N GLN A 20 -2.99 0.03 -0.04
CA GLN A 20 -3.69 1.09 -0.75
C GLN A 20 -4.53 1.86 0.27
N ARG A 21 -4.60 3.18 0.12
CA ARG A 21 -5.39 4.06 0.96
C ARG A 21 -6.17 5.01 0.07
N ASP A 22 -7.49 5.00 0.17
CA ASP A 22 -8.33 5.96 -0.51
C ASP A 22 -8.06 7.36 0.06
N LEU A 23 -7.72 8.29 -0.83
CA LEU A 23 -7.53 9.72 -0.53
C LEU A 23 -8.83 10.50 -0.71
N GLY A 24 -9.90 9.83 -1.13
CA GLY A 24 -11.20 10.44 -1.37
C GLY A 24 -11.47 10.70 -2.85
N PRO A 25 -12.62 11.32 -3.12
CA PRO A 25 -13.09 11.53 -4.48
C PRO A 25 -12.29 12.67 -5.13
N GLY A 26 -11.73 12.39 -6.30
CA GLY A 26 -10.87 13.28 -7.06
C GLY A 26 -11.61 14.15 -8.06
N LYS A 27 -10.87 14.59 -9.07
CA LYS A 27 -11.41 15.40 -10.17
C LYS A 27 -12.26 14.56 -11.12
N VAL A 28 -13.17 15.25 -11.80
CA VAL A 28 -14.00 14.66 -12.85
C VAL A 28 -13.22 14.72 -14.16
N HIS A 29 -12.93 13.55 -14.74
CA HIS A 29 -12.19 13.41 -15.98
C HIS A 29 -12.88 12.40 -16.91
N THR A 30 -12.83 12.66 -18.21
CA THR A 30 -13.32 11.72 -19.22
C THR A 30 -12.36 10.55 -19.33
N CYS A 31 -12.88 9.34 -19.13
CA CYS A 31 -12.03 8.17 -19.10
C CYS A 31 -11.59 7.73 -20.51
N PRO A 32 -10.28 7.55 -20.77
CA PRO A 32 -9.82 7.11 -22.09
C PRO A 32 -10.22 5.66 -22.41
N ARG A 33 -10.62 4.87 -21.40
CA ARG A 33 -11.03 3.47 -21.56
C ARG A 33 -12.51 3.30 -21.84
N CYS A 34 -13.38 4.01 -21.10
CA CYS A 34 -14.84 3.88 -21.24
C CYS A 34 -15.53 5.10 -21.85
N GLY A 35 -14.80 6.16 -22.17
CA GLY A 35 -15.33 7.38 -22.80
C GLY A 35 -16.26 8.24 -21.93
N ASN A 36 -16.56 7.79 -20.71
CA ASN A 36 -17.54 8.45 -19.85
C ASN A 36 -16.85 9.48 -18.93
N THR A 37 -17.54 10.58 -18.67
CA THR A 37 -17.10 11.65 -17.78
C THR A 37 -17.55 11.30 -16.37
N THR A 38 -16.61 10.90 -15.52
CA THR A 38 -16.90 10.43 -14.17
C THR A 38 -15.92 10.98 -13.17
N GLN A 39 -16.29 10.91 -11.90
CA GLN A 39 -15.39 11.29 -10.81
C GLN A 39 -14.37 10.17 -10.59
N TRP A 40 -13.09 10.51 -10.67
CA TRP A 40 -12.01 9.56 -10.44
C TRP A 40 -11.68 9.51 -8.96
N THR A 41 -11.53 8.33 -8.38
CA THR A 41 -11.12 8.16 -6.98
C THR A 41 -9.60 8.21 -6.88
N HIS A 42 -9.05 9.06 -6.01
CA HIS A 42 -7.63 9.04 -5.73
C HIS A 42 -7.31 7.94 -4.72
N VAL A 43 -6.42 7.04 -5.08
CA VAL A 43 -5.92 5.97 -4.23
C VAL A 43 -4.42 6.14 -4.08
N ARG A 44 -3.91 6.12 -2.85
CA ARG A 44 -2.47 6.14 -2.59
C ARG A 44 -1.98 4.76 -2.21
N GLN A 45 -1.09 4.22 -3.01
CA GLN A 45 -0.39 2.97 -2.72
C GLN A 45 0.92 3.26 -2.02
N PHE A 46 1.26 2.50 -0.99
CA PHE A 46 2.56 2.55 -0.32
C PHE A 46 3.01 1.16 0.10
N LYS A 47 4.32 0.94 0.09
CA LYS A 47 4.95 -0.27 0.65
C LYS A 47 5.10 -0.07 2.14
N GLN A 48 4.70 -1.07 2.92
CA GLN A 48 4.80 -1.09 4.36
C GLN A 48 5.55 -2.35 4.80
N PHE A 49 6.53 -2.16 5.67
CA PHE A 49 7.22 -3.21 6.39
C PHE A 49 6.82 -3.17 7.86
N THR A 50 6.43 -4.33 8.38
CA THR A 50 5.95 -4.52 9.75
C THR A 50 6.78 -5.56 10.46
N VAL A 51 7.16 -5.30 11.70
CA VAL A 51 7.79 -6.30 12.59
C VAL A 51 6.96 -6.39 13.85
N PHE A 52 6.60 -7.62 14.26
CA PHE A 52 5.61 -7.88 15.31
C PHE A 52 4.34 -7.04 15.15
N PHE A 53 3.84 -6.94 13.91
CA PHE A 53 2.66 -6.13 13.55
C PHE A 53 2.83 -4.60 13.71
N VAL A 54 3.98 -4.12 14.19
CA VAL A 54 4.31 -2.69 14.27
C VAL A 54 4.90 -2.22 12.94
N PRO A 55 4.30 -1.23 12.25
CA PRO A 55 4.83 -0.71 11.00
C PRO A 55 6.07 0.17 11.25
N ILE A 56 7.25 -0.36 10.96
CA ILE A 56 8.53 0.33 11.19
C ILE A 56 9.02 1.14 9.98
N ALA A 57 8.63 0.76 8.76
CA ALA A 57 9.04 1.49 7.57
C ALA A 57 7.90 1.56 6.54
N ARG A 58 7.74 2.73 5.93
CA ARG A 58 6.78 3.00 4.85
C ARG A 58 7.45 3.79 3.73
N TRP A 59 7.40 3.29 2.50
CA TRP A 59 8.04 3.94 1.35
C TRP A 59 7.27 3.73 0.04
N GLY A 60 7.77 4.34 -1.05
CA GLY A 60 7.23 4.14 -2.40
C GLY A 60 5.77 4.61 -2.51
N ARG A 61 5.47 5.78 -1.94
CA ARG A 61 4.13 6.37 -2.00
C ARG A 61 3.82 6.74 -3.46
N ARG A 62 2.87 6.04 -4.08
CA ARG A 62 2.38 6.28 -5.44
C ARG A 62 0.93 6.74 -5.37
N GLN A 63 0.58 7.72 -6.18
CA GLN A 63 -0.79 8.20 -6.31
C GLN A 63 -1.37 7.61 -7.59
N LEU A 64 -2.52 6.97 -7.45
CA LEU A 64 -3.26 6.31 -8.50
C LEU A 64 -4.62 6.97 -8.58
N GLU A 65 -5.14 7.12 -9.78
CA GLU A 65 -6.50 7.55 -10.01
C GLU A 65 -7.28 6.37 -10.58
N VAL A 66 -8.39 6.02 -9.93
CA VAL A 66 -9.24 4.89 -10.32
C VAL A 66 -10.56 5.41 -10.85
N CYS A 67 -10.90 5.01 -12.08
CA CYS A 67 -12.18 5.32 -12.68
C CYS A 67 -13.31 4.61 -11.91
N GLY A 68 -14.29 5.37 -11.40
CA GLY A 68 -15.42 4.83 -10.63
C GLY A 68 -16.40 3.96 -11.44
N ILE A 69 -16.28 3.93 -12.78
CA ILE A 69 -17.16 3.15 -13.66
C ILE A 69 -16.50 1.85 -14.10
N CYS A 70 -15.31 1.93 -14.70
CA CYS A 70 -14.64 0.77 -15.28
C CYS A 70 -13.49 0.20 -14.43
N GLY A 71 -13.14 0.85 -13.31
CA GLY A 71 -12.06 0.42 -12.43
C GLY A 71 -10.65 0.59 -13.02
N THR A 72 -10.50 1.28 -14.15
CA THR A 72 -9.18 1.59 -14.70
C THR A 72 -8.39 2.43 -13.71
N ALA A 73 -7.24 1.92 -13.27
CA ALA A 73 -6.29 2.63 -12.43
C ALA A 73 -5.16 3.19 -13.30
N VAL A 74 -4.96 4.51 -13.28
CA VAL A 74 -3.87 5.17 -14.00
C VAL A 74 -2.94 5.79 -12.96
N GLY A 75 -1.64 5.54 -13.10
CA GLY A 75 -0.63 6.14 -12.25
C GLY A 75 -0.32 7.55 -12.73
N MET A 76 -0.23 8.48 -11.77
CA MET A 76 0.20 9.86 -12.01
C MET A 76 1.73 9.95 -11.99
#